data_AF-A0A839NVC6-F1
#
_entry.id   AF-A0A839NVC6-F1
#
_cell.length_a   1.000
_cell.length_b   1.000
_cell.length_c   1.000
_cell.angle_alpha   90.00
_cell.angle_beta   90.00
_cell.angle_gamma   90.00
#
_symmetry.space_group_name_H-M   'P 1'
#
loop_
_entity.id
_entity.type
_entity.pdbx_description
1 polymer ?
#
loop_
_entity_poly.entity_id
_entity_poly.type
_entity_poly.pdbx_seq_one_letter_code
_entity_poly.pdbx_strand_id
1 'polypeptide(L)'
;MEINPEILERYNNGTATVAENAAVELWLENDDQAESTLMADELQEMRSEVWSNIQNITQNGNGVISRSVPKISRLYTKVAAAAVLLFLFSAGIYHKFNSALLDHTTSEGVVFTSGKGPMEVLGNHFRIEFSGYLQIINKSHEPKSIECTNGEKYTLAPGETYYMETIAGRNYLIAEETLSPEDNYVRFVTGDVEVFTETI
;
A
#
# COMPACT_ATOMS: atom_id res chain seq x y z
N MET A 1 -34.30 28.81 4.32
CA MET A 1 -35.41 28.00 3.77
C MET A 1 -35.89 27.12 4.90
N GLU A 2 -37.18 27.09 5.22
CA GLU A 2 -37.69 26.22 6.27
C GLU A 2 -37.82 24.79 5.72
N ILE A 3 -37.28 23.80 6.44
CA ILE A 3 -37.33 22.39 6.06
C ILE A 3 -38.73 21.85 6.35
N ASN A 4 -39.37 21.23 5.35
CA ASN A 4 -40.67 20.59 5.48
C ASN A 4 -40.56 19.07 5.19
N PRO A 5 -41.56 18.25 5.59
CA PRO A 5 -41.52 16.80 5.40
C PRO A 5 -41.40 16.36 3.93
N GLU A 6 -41.97 17.13 3.00
CA GLU A 6 -41.92 16.81 1.57
C GLU A 6 -40.51 16.97 0.97
N ILE A 7 -39.74 17.96 1.44
CA ILE A 7 -38.33 18.15 1.05
C ILE A 7 -37.48 16.98 1.58
N LEU A 8 -37.73 16.54 2.82
CA LEU A 8 -37.03 15.39 3.41
C LEU A 8 -37.33 14.08 2.68
N GLU A 9 -38.58 13.87 2.24
CA GLU A 9 -38.95 12.72 1.43
C GLU A 9 -38.25 12.74 0.06
N ARG A 10 -38.19 13.90 -0.61
CA ARG A 10 -37.45 14.06 -1.88
C ARG A 10 -35.94 13.86 -1.69
N TYR A 11 -35.38 14.34 -0.59
CA TYR A 11 -33.99 14.14 -0.22
C TYR A 11 -33.67 12.64 -0.04
N ASN A 12 -34.49 11.93 0.73
CA ASN A 12 -34.33 10.49 0.97
C ASN A 12 -34.48 9.64 -0.32
N ASN A 13 -35.36 10.07 -1.23
CA ASN A 13 -35.56 9.43 -2.53
C ASN A 13 -34.53 9.85 -3.59
N GLY A 14 -33.60 10.76 -3.28
CA GLY A 14 -32.58 11.26 -4.22
C GLY A 14 -33.14 12.14 -5.35
N THR A 15 -34.35 12.67 -5.19
CA THR A 15 -35.04 13.50 -6.19
C THR A 15 -35.11 14.98 -5.84
N ALA A 16 -34.50 15.38 -4.72
CA ALA A 16 -34.39 16.78 -4.32
C ALA A 16 -33.46 17.60 -5.22
N THR A 17 -33.77 18.87 -5.38
CA THR A 17 -32.96 19.82 -6.16
C THR A 17 -31.67 20.19 -5.41
N VAL A 18 -30.68 20.73 -6.13
CA VAL A 18 -29.38 21.12 -5.54
C VAL A 18 -29.54 22.15 -4.41
N ALA A 19 -30.49 23.08 -4.55
CA ALA A 19 -30.79 24.07 -3.53
C ALA A 19 -31.48 23.46 -2.29
N GLU A 20 -32.35 22.47 -2.49
CA GLU A 20 -32.99 21.72 -1.40
C GLU A 20 -31.98 20.84 -0.66
N ASN A 21 -31.08 20.15 -1.37
CA ASN A 21 -30.02 19.35 -0.76
C ASN A 21 -29.11 20.23 0.11
N ALA A 22 -28.65 21.37 -0.40
CA ALA A 22 -27.82 22.28 0.37
C ALA A 22 -28.54 22.83 1.62
N ALA A 23 -29.86 23.06 1.53
CA ALA A 23 -30.65 23.50 2.67
C ALA A 23 -30.82 22.40 3.73
N VAL A 24 -31.00 21.13 3.32
CA VAL A 24 -31.11 19.98 4.23
C VAL A 24 -29.77 19.70 4.92
N GLU A 25 -28.67 19.72 4.18
CA GLU A 25 -27.33 19.51 4.74
C GLU A 25 -26.97 20.60 5.75
N LEU A 26 -27.25 21.87 5.42
CA LEU A 26 -27.05 22.98 6.34
C LEU A 26 -27.96 22.90 7.59
N TRP A 27 -29.16 22.31 7.45
CA TRP A 27 -30.06 22.07 8.58
C TRP A 27 -29.59 20.91 9.47
N LEU A 28 -28.99 19.86 8.88
CA LEU A 28 -28.37 18.75 9.62
C LEU A 28 -27.07 19.16 10.32
N GLU A 29 -26.30 20.06 9.71
CA GLU A 29 -25.02 20.55 10.23
C GLU A 29 -25.19 21.57 11.37
N ASN A 30 -26.33 22.26 11.43
CA ASN A 30 -26.67 23.14 12.55
C ASN A 30 -27.23 22.32 13.72
N ASP A 31 -26.33 21.91 14.61
CA ASP A 31 -26.57 21.22 15.88
C ASP A 31 -27.20 22.14 16.98
N ASP A 32 -28.03 23.10 16.57
CA ASP A 32 -28.79 23.99 17.48
C ASP A 32 -30.16 23.40 17.84
N GLN A 33 -30.35 22.10 17.63
CA GLN A 33 -31.50 21.38 18.15
C GLN A 33 -31.19 21.06 19.61
N ALA A 34 -31.75 21.87 20.51
CA ALA A 34 -31.82 21.60 21.94
C ALA A 34 -31.98 20.10 22.14
N GLU A 35 -30.95 19.49 22.74
CA GLU A 35 -30.85 18.06 23.03
C GLU A 35 -32.15 17.63 23.71
N SER A 36 -33.10 17.19 22.89
CA SER A 36 -34.45 16.91 23.33
C SER A 36 -34.32 15.59 24.05
N THR A 37 -34.03 15.67 25.34
CA THR A 37 -33.86 14.53 26.21
C THR A 37 -35.23 13.90 26.34
N LEU A 38 -35.56 13.03 25.39
CA LEU A 38 -36.80 12.27 25.42
C LEU A 38 -36.86 11.56 26.77
N MET A 39 -37.92 11.83 27.53
CA MET A 39 -38.11 11.14 28.80
C MET A 39 -38.24 9.64 28.53
N ALA A 40 -37.76 8.81 29.44
CA ALA A 40 -37.69 7.35 29.24
C ALA A 40 -39.04 6.74 28.78
N ASP A 41 -40.14 7.34 29.22
CA ASP A 41 -41.51 6.93 28.89
C ASP A 41 -41.89 7.25 27.43
N GLU A 42 -41.52 8.43 26.91
CA GLU A 42 -41.74 8.80 25.50
C GLU A 42 -40.92 7.92 24.55
N LEU A 43 -39.69 7.59 24.97
CA LEU A 43 -38.79 6.71 24.23
C LEU A 43 -39.34 5.26 24.20
N GLN A 44 -39.98 4.84 25.29
CA GLN A 44 -40.64 3.53 25.37
C GLN A 44 -41.91 3.47 24.50
N GLU A 45 -42.72 4.53 24.48
CA GLU A 45 -43.90 4.62 23.61
C GLU A 45 -43.49 4.61 22.13
N MET A 46 -42.54 5.44 21.73
CA MET A 46 -42.00 5.45 20.36
C MET A 46 -41.44 4.08 19.95
N ARG A 47 -40.69 3.42 20.85
CA ARG A 47 -40.16 2.09 20.58
C ARG A 47 -41.28 1.06 20.39
N SER A 48 -42.34 1.15 21.18
CA SER A 48 -43.49 0.25 21.07
C SER A 48 -44.28 0.46 19.77
N GLU A 49 -44.40 1.71 19.32
CA GLU A 49 -45.10 2.07 18.08
C GLU A 49 -44.30 1.65 16.85
N VAL A 50 -42.98 1.89 16.82
CA VAL A 50 -42.10 1.41 15.75
C VAL A 50 -42.12 -0.12 15.68
N TRP A 51 -42.08 -0.80 16.82
CA TRP A 51 -42.14 -2.26 16.88
C TRP A 51 -43.49 -2.80 16.39
N SER A 52 -44.60 -2.14 16.77
CA SER A 52 -45.94 -2.47 16.31
C SER A 52 -46.07 -2.30 14.79
N ASN A 53 -45.53 -1.21 14.23
CA ASN A 53 -45.52 -0.98 12.78
C ASN A 53 -44.70 -2.02 12.02
N ILE A 54 -43.52 -2.41 12.52
CA ILE A 54 -42.71 -3.51 11.94
C ILE A 54 -43.48 -4.84 11.98
N GLN A 55 -44.18 -5.09 13.09
CA GLN A 55 -44.97 -6.31 13.28
C GLN A 55 -46.20 -6.32 12.33
N ASN A 56 -46.80 -5.16 12.09
CA ASN A 56 -47.92 -5.01 11.16
C ASN A 56 -47.48 -5.17 9.69
N ILE A 57 -46.29 -4.66 9.33
CA ILE A 57 -45.67 -4.86 8.01
C ILE A 57 -45.33 -6.34 7.76
N THR A 58 -44.93 -7.06 8.81
CA THR A 58 -44.58 -8.49 8.70
C THR A 58 -45.79 -9.42 8.76
N GLN A 59 -46.88 -9.05 9.44
CA GLN A 59 -48.08 -9.89 9.57
C GLN A 59 -49.12 -9.65 8.46
N ASN A 60 -49.25 -8.44 7.91
CA ASN A 60 -50.14 -8.14 6.78
C ASN A 60 -49.51 -8.51 5.42
N GLY A 61 -48.95 -9.72 5.32
CA GLY A 61 -49.13 -10.67 4.21
C GLY A 61 -48.93 -10.30 2.73
N ASN A 62 -48.65 -9.05 2.34
CA ASN A 62 -48.40 -8.63 0.96
C ASN A 62 -47.08 -7.86 0.79
N GLY A 63 -46.35 -7.64 1.87
CA GLY A 63 -45.07 -6.93 1.89
C GLY A 63 -43.88 -7.86 2.12
N VAL A 64 -43.87 -9.06 1.54
CA VAL A 64 -42.57 -9.71 1.30
C VAL A 64 -41.84 -8.73 0.39
N ILE A 65 -40.81 -8.02 0.89
CA ILE A 65 -39.77 -7.46 0.03
C ILE A 65 -39.06 -8.68 -0.55
N SER A 66 -39.73 -9.32 -1.49
CA SER A 66 -39.15 -10.26 -2.39
C SER A 66 -38.34 -9.37 -3.30
N ARG A 67 -37.12 -9.04 -2.87
CA ARG A 67 -36.08 -8.73 -3.83
C ARG A 67 -36.04 -9.97 -4.69
N SER A 68 -36.76 -9.95 -5.81
CA SER A 68 -36.57 -10.89 -6.88
C SER A 68 -35.14 -10.66 -7.30
N VAL A 69 -34.22 -11.41 -6.73
CA VAL A 69 -32.87 -11.48 -7.26
C VAL A 69 -33.10 -12.07 -8.63
N PRO A 70 -32.87 -11.32 -9.73
CA PRO A 70 -33.08 -11.87 -11.05
C PRO A 70 -32.24 -13.14 -11.07
N LYS A 71 -32.85 -14.28 -11.44
CA LYS A 71 -32.12 -15.52 -11.68
C LYS A 71 -31.14 -15.21 -12.80
N ILE A 72 -29.93 -14.79 -12.42
CA ILE A 72 -28.83 -14.58 -13.33
C ILE A 72 -28.66 -15.90 -14.07
N SER A 73 -28.96 -15.87 -15.36
CA SER A 73 -29.04 -17.08 -16.17
C SER A 73 -27.70 -17.80 -16.10
N ARG A 74 -27.74 -19.14 -16.16
CA ARG A 74 -26.54 -20.01 -16.07
C ARG A 74 -25.44 -19.65 -17.09
N LEU A 75 -25.73 -18.83 -18.10
CA LEU A 75 -24.73 -18.30 -19.03
C LEU A 75 -23.78 -17.31 -18.35
N TYR A 76 -24.30 -16.36 -17.56
CA TYR A 76 -23.47 -15.35 -16.90
C TYR A 76 -22.56 -15.95 -15.84
N THR A 77 -22.97 -17.04 -15.18
CA THR A 77 -22.12 -17.78 -14.23
C THR A 77 -20.95 -18.46 -14.94
N LYS A 78 -21.16 -18.96 -16.17
CA LYS A 78 -20.08 -19.53 -17.00
C LYS A 78 -19.13 -18.45 -17.53
N VAL A 79 -19.66 -17.30 -17.92
CA VAL A 79 -18.87 -16.14 -18.36
C VAL A 79 -18.05 -15.56 -17.21
N ALA A 80 -18.63 -15.43 -16.01
CA ALA A 80 -17.93 -14.99 -14.81
C ALA A 80 -16.82 -15.98 -14.41
N ALA A 81 -17.09 -17.29 -14.45
CA ALA A 81 -16.07 -18.30 -14.19
C ALA A 81 -14.90 -18.23 -15.20
N ALA A 82 -15.20 -18.03 -16.49
CA ALA A 82 -14.17 -17.85 -17.51
C ALA A 82 -13.36 -16.56 -17.29
N ALA A 83 -13.99 -15.46 -16.89
CA ALA A 83 -13.31 -14.20 -16.58
C ALA A 83 -12.37 -14.33 -15.38
N VAL A 84 -12.79 -15.05 -14.32
CA VAL A 84 -11.93 -15.33 -13.15
C VAL A 84 -10.74 -16.20 -13.56
N LEU A 85 -10.94 -17.22 -14.40
CA LEU A 85 -9.83 -18.05 -14.90
C LEU A 85 -8.85 -17.25 -15.77
N LEU A 86 -9.35 -16.36 -16.64
CA LEU A 86 -8.51 -15.46 -17.43
C LEU A 86 -7.78 -14.45 -16.54
N PHE A 87 -8.42 -13.94 -15.49
CA PHE A 87 -7.78 -13.06 -14.52
C PHE A 87 -6.66 -13.77 -13.76
N LEU A 88 -6.89 -15.01 -13.30
CA LEU A 88 -5.85 -15.80 -12.63
C LEU A 88 -4.71 -16.19 -13.59
N PHE A 89 -5.02 -16.53 -14.84
CA PHE A 89 -4.00 -16.80 -15.86
C PHE A 89 -3.19 -15.55 -16.21
N SER A 90 -3.84 -14.40 -16.40
CA SER A 90 -3.15 -13.14 -16.68
C SER A 90 -2.36 -12.64 -15.48
N ALA A 91 -2.86 -12.82 -14.25
CA ALA A 91 -2.11 -12.52 -13.04
C ALA A 91 -0.90 -13.46 -12.87
N GLY A 92 -1.04 -14.75 -13.18
CA GLY A 92 0.06 -15.71 -13.15
C GLY A 92 1.10 -15.46 -14.24
N ILE A 93 0.67 -15.10 -15.45
CA ILE A 93 1.55 -14.69 -16.55
C ILE A 93 2.23 -13.37 -16.19
N TYR A 94 1.50 -12.37 -15.70
CA TYR A 94 2.07 -11.10 -15.24
C TYR A 94 3.08 -11.33 -14.13
N HIS A 95 2.77 -12.14 -13.13
CA HIS A 95 3.74 -12.47 -12.07
C HIS A 95 4.95 -13.20 -12.65
N LYS A 96 4.79 -14.17 -13.55
CA LYS A 96 5.93 -14.87 -14.16
C LYS A 96 6.77 -13.96 -15.05
N PHE A 97 6.15 -13.07 -15.83
CA PHE A 97 6.87 -12.13 -16.70
C PHE A 97 7.46 -10.96 -15.92
N ASN A 98 6.84 -10.50 -14.84
CA ASN A 98 7.37 -9.45 -13.98
C ASN A 98 8.47 -10.01 -13.07
N SER A 99 8.33 -11.25 -12.57
CA SER A 99 9.42 -11.99 -11.94
C SER A 99 10.54 -12.31 -12.94
N ALA A 100 10.22 -12.64 -14.19
CA ALA A 100 11.24 -12.84 -15.24
C ALA A 100 11.90 -11.52 -15.68
N LEU A 101 11.21 -10.37 -15.63
CA LEU A 101 11.82 -9.05 -15.81
C LEU A 101 12.69 -8.66 -14.61
N LEU A 102 12.33 -9.09 -13.40
CA LEU A 102 13.14 -8.95 -12.20
C LEU A 102 14.32 -9.96 -12.16
N ASP A 103 14.20 -11.12 -12.83
CA ASP A 103 15.24 -12.15 -12.92
C ASP A 103 16.17 -11.98 -14.13
N HIS A 104 15.76 -11.29 -15.20
CA HIS A 104 16.59 -11.14 -16.42
C HIS A 104 17.67 -10.06 -16.34
N THR A 105 17.90 -9.50 -15.16
CA THR A 105 19.18 -8.83 -14.84
C THR A 105 19.68 -9.31 -13.48
N THR A 106 19.77 -10.63 -13.30
CA THR A 106 20.81 -11.21 -12.42
C THR A 106 22.17 -10.89 -13.04
N SER A 107 22.54 -9.63 -12.90
CA SER A 107 23.91 -9.19 -12.95
C SER A 107 24.73 -10.11 -12.06
N GLU A 108 25.67 -10.87 -12.63
CA GLU A 108 26.75 -11.52 -11.85
C GLU A 108 27.79 -10.48 -11.36
N GLY A 109 27.29 -9.32 -10.96
CA GLY A 109 28.04 -8.18 -10.52
C GLY A 109 27.62 -7.73 -9.13
N VAL A 110 28.27 -6.65 -8.72
CA VAL A 110 28.02 -5.92 -7.49
C VAL A 110 27.45 -4.57 -7.87
N VAL A 111 26.36 -4.19 -7.21
CA VAL A 111 25.76 -2.87 -7.38
C VAL A 111 26.21 -1.98 -6.23
N PHE A 112 26.79 -0.85 -6.59
CA PHE A 112 27.16 0.23 -5.71
C PHE A 112 26.12 1.35 -5.84
N THR A 113 25.54 1.78 -4.73
CA THR A 113 24.61 2.92 -4.73
C THR A 113 25.18 4.06 -3.91
N SER A 114 25.27 5.23 -4.54
CA SER A 114 25.65 6.50 -3.90
C SER A 114 24.68 7.64 -4.24
N GLY A 115 24.98 8.85 -3.75
CA GLY A 115 24.27 10.07 -4.14
C GLY A 115 24.27 10.36 -5.65
N LYS A 116 25.17 9.76 -6.43
CA LYS A 116 25.19 9.86 -7.90
C LYS A 116 24.30 8.84 -8.62
N GLY A 117 23.67 7.93 -7.86
CA GLY A 117 22.85 6.84 -8.38
C GLY A 117 23.55 5.47 -8.35
N PRO A 118 22.85 4.42 -8.79
CA PRO A 118 23.38 3.06 -8.80
C PRO A 118 24.38 2.84 -9.95
N MET A 119 25.46 2.13 -9.66
CA MET A 119 26.49 1.69 -10.61
C MET A 119 26.70 0.18 -10.45
N GLU A 120 26.66 -0.54 -11.56
CA GLU A 120 26.87 -1.99 -11.60
C GLU A 120 28.28 -2.33 -12.09
N VAL A 121 28.98 -3.19 -11.37
CA VAL A 121 30.34 -3.62 -11.70
C VAL A 121 30.40 -5.14 -11.81
N LEU A 122 30.93 -5.62 -12.93
CA LEU A 122 31.11 -7.03 -13.21
C LEU A 122 32.52 -7.48 -12.79
N GLY A 123 32.62 -8.64 -12.16
CA GLY A 123 33.90 -9.22 -11.71
C GLY A 123 33.80 -9.95 -10.37
N ASN A 124 34.89 -10.60 -9.96
CA ASN A 124 34.98 -11.36 -8.71
C ASN A 124 35.78 -10.63 -7.62
N HIS A 125 36.74 -9.81 -8.06
CA HIS A 125 37.57 -8.97 -7.23
C HIS A 125 37.65 -7.58 -7.86
N PHE A 126 37.50 -6.55 -7.04
CA PHE A 126 37.56 -5.18 -7.50
C PHE A 126 38.13 -4.29 -6.40
N ARG A 127 38.91 -3.31 -6.84
CA ARG A 127 39.41 -2.25 -5.97
C ARG A 127 38.42 -1.09 -5.99
N ILE A 128 38.11 -0.54 -4.81
CA ILE A 128 37.25 0.63 -4.68
C ILE A 128 37.96 1.78 -3.98
N GLU A 129 37.68 2.99 -4.45
CA GLU A 129 37.95 4.25 -3.77
C GLU A 129 36.64 5.00 -3.61
N PHE A 130 36.33 5.43 -2.39
CA PHE A 130 35.10 6.16 -2.07
C PHE A 130 35.30 7.09 -0.88
N SER A 131 34.43 8.09 -0.75
CA SER A 131 34.38 9.01 0.39
C SER A 131 32.96 9.05 0.97
N GLY A 132 32.80 8.80 2.27
CA GLY A 132 31.49 8.88 2.94
C GLY A 132 30.81 7.51 3.08
N TYR A 133 29.58 7.40 2.57
CA TYR A 133 28.71 6.23 2.75
C TYR A 133 28.38 5.56 1.42
N LEU A 134 28.57 4.25 1.35
CA LEU A 134 28.36 3.45 0.15
C LEU A 134 27.47 2.25 0.46
N GLN A 135 26.35 2.11 -0.25
CA GLN A 135 25.57 0.88 -0.21
C GLN A 135 26.08 -0.08 -1.28
N ILE A 136 26.21 -1.35 -0.92
CA ILE A 136 26.81 -2.40 -1.74
C ILE A 136 25.87 -3.60 -1.73
N ILE A 137 25.47 -4.07 -2.90
CA ILE A 137 24.58 -5.23 -3.04
C ILE A 137 25.26 -6.25 -3.92
N ASN A 138 25.55 -7.44 -3.38
CA ASN A 138 26.04 -8.54 -4.19
C ASN A 138 24.85 -9.28 -4.82
N LYS A 139 24.56 -9.00 -6.09
CA LYS A 139 23.48 -9.67 -6.84
C LYS A 139 23.89 -11.05 -7.37
N SER A 140 25.14 -11.44 -7.20
CA SER A 140 25.68 -12.69 -7.71
C SER A 140 25.35 -13.86 -6.80
N HIS A 141 25.38 -15.07 -7.38
CA HIS A 141 25.25 -16.33 -6.63
C HIS A 141 26.55 -16.77 -5.94
N GLU A 142 27.67 -16.13 -6.28
CA GLU A 142 28.99 -16.40 -5.71
C GLU A 142 29.46 -15.27 -4.80
N PRO A 143 30.27 -15.57 -3.76
CA PRO A 143 30.90 -14.54 -2.95
C PRO A 143 31.80 -13.64 -3.81
N LYS A 144 31.75 -12.34 -3.54
CA LYS A 144 32.58 -11.33 -4.22
C LYS A 144 33.52 -10.67 -3.21
N SER A 145 34.59 -10.09 -3.69
CA SER A 145 35.60 -9.49 -2.81
C SER A 145 35.93 -8.05 -3.19
N ILE A 146 35.99 -7.20 -2.18
CA ILE A 146 36.32 -5.77 -2.28
C ILE A 146 37.70 -5.56 -1.69
N GLU A 147 38.55 -4.79 -2.37
CA GLU A 147 39.76 -4.21 -1.79
C GLU A 147 39.63 -2.68 -1.73
N CYS A 148 39.82 -2.09 -0.55
CA CYS A 148 39.88 -0.63 -0.39
C CYS A 148 41.26 -0.08 -0.70
N THR A 149 41.36 1.22 -0.97
CA THR A 149 42.66 1.91 -1.20
C THR A 149 43.66 1.79 -0.06
N ASN A 150 43.20 1.56 1.17
CA ASN A 150 44.06 1.30 2.34
C ASN A 150 44.53 -0.17 2.45
N GLY A 151 44.17 -1.04 1.49
CA GLY A 151 44.52 -2.46 1.44
C GLY A 151 43.60 -3.38 2.24
N GLU A 152 42.58 -2.85 2.93
CA GLU A 152 41.58 -3.66 3.63
C GLU A 152 40.72 -4.45 2.63
N LYS A 153 40.52 -5.74 2.90
CA LYS A 153 39.75 -6.64 2.04
C LYS A 153 38.49 -7.11 2.75
N TYR A 154 37.39 -7.13 2.02
CA TYR A 154 36.10 -7.58 2.52
C TYR A 154 35.47 -8.58 1.56
N THR A 155 34.73 -9.54 2.12
CA THR A 155 33.98 -10.54 1.35
C THR A 155 32.50 -10.22 1.45
N LEU A 156 31.83 -10.18 0.31
CA LEU A 156 30.39 -10.00 0.19
C LEU A 156 29.74 -11.37 -0.03
N ALA A 157 28.81 -11.75 0.82
CA ALA A 157 28.03 -12.97 0.63
C ALA A 157 27.02 -12.78 -0.53
N PRO A 158 26.61 -13.86 -1.21
CA PRO A 158 25.59 -13.84 -2.25
C PRO A 158 24.25 -13.29 -1.74
N GLY A 159 23.65 -12.34 -2.47
CA GLY A 159 22.32 -11.80 -2.18
C GLY A 159 22.25 -10.82 -1.00
N GLU A 160 23.38 -10.55 -0.33
CA GLU A 160 23.43 -9.69 0.85
C GLU A 160 23.67 -8.22 0.50
N THR A 161 23.07 -7.35 1.32
CA THR A 161 23.27 -5.90 1.29
C THR A 161 24.23 -5.50 2.39
N TYR A 162 25.19 -4.65 2.04
CA TYR A 162 26.16 -4.09 2.96
C TYR A 162 26.21 -2.58 2.86
N TYR A 163 26.61 -1.95 3.95
CA TYR A 163 26.88 -0.53 4.06
C TYR A 163 28.34 -0.33 4.42
N MET A 164 29.00 0.52 3.66
CA MET A 164 30.41 0.80 3.84
C MET A 164 30.61 2.27 4.16
N GLU A 165 31.35 2.53 5.24
CA GLU A 165 31.65 3.89 5.71
C GLU A 165 33.14 4.06 5.97
N THR A 166 33.67 5.25 5.65
CA THR A 166 35.03 5.63 6.02
C THR A 166 35.01 6.63 7.17
N ILE A 167 35.52 6.23 8.33
CA ILE A 167 35.63 7.09 9.52
C ILE A 167 37.11 7.21 9.89
N ALA A 168 37.63 8.43 9.86
CA ALA A 168 39.03 8.73 10.20
C ALA A 168 40.08 7.86 9.46
N GLY A 169 39.80 7.51 8.19
CA GLY A 169 40.69 6.70 7.36
C GLY A 169 40.60 5.19 7.57
N ARG A 170 39.68 4.72 8.41
CA ARG A 170 39.33 3.29 8.55
C ARG A 170 38.03 3.00 7.85
N ASN A 171 37.95 1.84 7.20
CA ASN A 171 36.74 1.40 6.54
C ASN A 171 35.98 0.41 7.43
N TYR A 172 34.67 0.57 7.46
CA TYR A 172 33.76 -0.33 8.17
C TYR A 172 32.78 -0.88 7.16
N LEU A 173 32.67 -2.20 7.10
CA LEU A 173 31.64 -2.89 6.33
C LEU A 173 30.62 -3.47 7.33
N ILE A 174 29.37 -3.10 7.15
CA ILE A 174 28.27 -3.47 8.04
C ILE A 174 27.21 -4.17 7.20
N ALA A 175 26.83 -5.38 7.57
CA ALA A 175 25.75 -6.10 6.89
C ALA A 175 24.40 -5.49 7.30
N GLU A 176 23.47 -5.34 6.35
CA GLU A 176 22.15 -4.77 6.60
C GLU A 176 21.38 -5.53 7.70
N GLU A 177 21.51 -6.86 7.74
CA GLU A 177 20.90 -7.71 8.77
C GLU A 177 21.33 -7.36 10.21
N THR A 178 22.48 -6.69 10.37
CA THR A 178 23.02 -6.30 11.69
C THR A 178 22.62 -4.90 12.13
N LEU A 179 21.96 -4.12 11.26
CA LEU A 179 21.58 -2.74 11.54
C LEU A 179 20.18 -2.64 12.13
N SER A 180 20.02 -1.77 13.14
CA SER A 180 18.71 -1.35 13.63
C SER A 180 18.02 -0.46 12.57
N PRO A 181 16.69 -0.55 12.38
CA PRO A 181 15.95 0.32 11.46
C PRO A 181 16.16 1.82 11.72
N GLU A 182 16.42 2.23 12.96
CA GLU A 182 16.67 3.62 13.34
C GLU A 182 18.06 4.13 12.88
N ASP A 183 19.06 3.24 12.90
CA ASP A 183 20.41 3.53 12.39
C ASP A 183 20.42 3.63 10.84
N ASN A 184 19.43 2.99 10.20
CA ASN A 184 19.32 2.89 8.75
C ASN A 184 18.82 4.18 8.06
N TYR A 185 18.39 5.22 8.79
CA TYR A 185 17.90 6.46 8.15
C TYR A 185 18.90 7.62 8.24
N VAL A 186 19.64 7.72 9.34
CA VAL A 186 20.49 8.90 9.63
C VAL A 186 21.79 8.88 8.82
N ARG A 187 22.35 7.71 8.52
CA ARG A 187 23.65 7.58 7.81
C ARG A 187 23.56 7.91 6.31
N PHE A 188 22.37 7.98 5.72
CA PHE A 188 22.17 7.94 4.26
C PHE A 188 21.97 9.29 3.57
N VAL A 189 21.80 10.37 4.33
CA VAL A 189 21.30 11.65 3.79
C VAL A 189 22.42 12.60 3.33
N THR A 190 23.70 12.35 3.66
CA THR A 190 24.72 13.43 3.63
C THR A 190 25.99 13.18 2.81
N GLY A 191 26.09 12.09 2.04
CA GLY A 191 27.34 11.77 1.31
C GLY A 191 27.24 11.93 -0.20
N ASP A 192 27.90 12.95 -0.76
CA ASP A 192 28.33 12.89 -2.17
C ASP A 192 29.49 11.90 -2.26
N VAL A 193 29.27 10.76 -2.92
CA VAL A 193 30.28 9.70 -3.02
C VAL A 193 30.63 9.46 -4.48
N GLU A 194 31.91 9.61 -4.78
CA GLU A 194 32.51 9.15 -6.03
C GLU A 194 33.06 7.75 -5.81
N VAL A 195 32.69 6.80 -6.67
CA VAL A 195 33.18 5.43 -6.62
C VAL A 195 34.08 5.20 -7.83
N PHE A 196 35.36 4.94 -7.59
CA PHE A 196 36.29 4.51 -8.64
C PHE A 196 36.53 3.02 -8.51
N THR A 197 36.25 2.26 -9.58
CA THR A 197 36.42 0.80 -9.59
C THR A 197 37.38 0.35 -10.66
N GLU A 198 38.30 -0.54 -10.29
CA GLU A 198 39.18 -1.26 -11.21
C GLU A 198 39.00 -2.76 -10.96
N THR A 199 38.65 -3.50 -12.02
CA THR A 199 38.62 -4.97 -11.99
C THR A 199 40.06 -5.48 -12.11
N ILE A 200 40.49 -6.31 -11.16
CA ILE A 200 41.85 -6.87 -11.09
C ILE A 200 41.84 -8.29 -11.64
#